data_AF-R7LT47-F1
#
_entry.id   AF-R7LT47-F1
#
_cell.length_a   1.000
_cell.length_b   1.000
_cell.length_c   1.000
_cell.angle_alpha   90.00
_cell.angle_beta   90.00
_cell.angle_gamma   90.00
#
_symmetry.space_group_name_H-M   'P 1'
#
loop_
_entity.id
_entity.type
_entity.pdbx_description
1 polymer ?
#
loop_
_entity_poly.entity_id
_entity_poly.type
_entity_poly.pdbx_seq_one_letter_code
_entity_poly.pdbx_strand_id
1 'polypeptide(L)'
;MNYKLEGAIKKSKKSFIICAILWLVLVIVFVAPFSYSAFQATNDAGKVSMSIFMDQLMANITNPFAALAGIFEQGAIHNFISLLLGFTVVYLVIFFIGLAKAAPKSRYRDIEHGSSDWSQRGEQYQILSRNKGIILAEDNYLPLDKRGNVNVLVVGRFWFW
;
A
#
# COMPACT_ATOMS: atom_id res chain seq x y z
N MET A 1 -6.57 21.75 4.01
CA MET A 1 -5.76 20.61 4.53
C MET A 1 -4.43 20.58 3.78
N ASN A 2 -3.34 20.04 4.34
CA ASN A 2 -2.05 19.98 3.63
C ASN A 2 -2.17 19.09 2.38
N TYR A 3 -1.75 19.57 1.20
CA TYR A 3 -1.91 18.87 -0.09
C TYR A 3 -1.31 17.45 -0.10
N LYS A 4 -0.28 17.21 0.73
CA LYS A 4 0.33 15.89 0.94
C LYS A 4 -0.62 14.92 1.63
N LEU A 5 -1.39 15.41 2.61
CA LEU A 5 -2.33 14.61 3.39
C LEU A 5 -3.57 14.26 2.57
N GLU A 6 -4.14 15.24 1.85
CA GLU A 6 -5.29 15.02 0.96
C GLU A 6 -4.94 14.09 -0.20
N GLY A 7 -3.77 14.29 -0.84
CA GLY A 7 -3.30 13.43 -1.91
C GLY A 7 -3.05 11.99 -1.45
N ALA A 8 -2.45 11.82 -0.27
CA ALA A 8 -2.25 10.50 0.33
C ALA A 8 -3.57 9.80 0.63
N ILE A 9 -4.50 10.46 1.32
CA ILE A 9 -5.81 9.89 1.71
C ILE A 9 -6.66 9.56 0.48
N LYS A 10 -6.73 10.45 -0.51
CA LYS A 10 -7.55 10.25 -1.72
C LYS A 10 -7.03 9.09 -2.56
N LYS A 11 -5.71 8.90 -2.63
CA LYS A 11 -5.07 7.79 -3.36
C LYS A 11 -5.11 6.47 -2.57
N SER A 12 -5.13 6.52 -1.24
CA SER A 12 -5.03 5.33 -0.39
C SER A 12 -6.36 4.69 0.01
N LYS A 13 -7.53 5.27 -0.30
CA LYS A 13 -8.85 4.68 0.03
C LYS A 13 -8.98 3.20 -0.41
N LYS A 14 -8.52 2.87 -1.62
CA LYS A 14 -8.49 1.48 -2.10
C LYS A 14 -7.48 0.62 -1.34
N SER A 15 -6.33 1.20 -0.97
CA SER A 15 -5.30 0.53 -0.17
C SER A 15 -5.77 0.17 1.24
N PHE A 16 -6.61 1.00 1.87
CA PHE A 16 -7.21 0.68 3.17
C PHE A 16 -8.11 -0.55 3.10
N ILE A 17 -8.94 -0.68 2.06
CA ILE A 17 -9.82 -1.85 1.87
C ILE A 17 -8.98 -3.12 1.68
N ILE A 18 -7.97 -3.06 0.82
CA ILE A 18 -7.06 -4.19 0.57
C ILE A 18 -6.34 -4.59 1.87
N CYS A 19 -5.89 -3.60 2.65
CA CYS A 19 -5.24 -3.82 3.93
C CYS A 19 -6.18 -4.48 4.95
N ALA A 20 -7.44 -4.03 5.06
CA ALA A 20 -8.42 -4.64 5.96
C ALA A 20 -8.72 -6.11 5.58
N ILE A 21 -8.86 -6.40 4.28
CA ILE A 21 -9.07 -7.77 3.79
C ILE A 21 -7.83 -8.63 4.10
N LEU A 22 -6.63 -8.12 3.84
CA LEU A 22 -5.39 -8.84 4.13
C LEU A 22 -5.24 -9.13 5.63
N TRP A 23 -5.54 -8.16 6.49
CA TRP A 23 -5.57 -8.36 7.94
C TRP A 23 -6.52 -9.49 8.33
N LEU A 24 -7.74 -9.48 7.80
CA LEU A 24 -8.75 -10.51 8.09
C LEU A 24 -8.29 -11.91 7.66
N VAL A 25 -7.71 -12.03 6.46
CA VAL A 25 -7.13 -13.30 5.97
C VAL A 25 -6.02 -13.78 6.91
N LEU A 26 -5.11 -12.91 7.32
CA LEU A 26 -4.02 -13.28 8.23
C LEU A 26 -4.54 -13.69 9.62
N VAL A 27 -5.60 -13.04 10.11
CA VAL A 27 -6.23 -13.42 11.37
C VAL A 27 -6.80 -14.84 11.30
N ILE A 28 -7.51 -15.16 10.22
CA ILE A 28 -8.11 -16.49 10.05
C ILE A 28 -7.05 -17.57 9.83
N VAL A 29 -6.05 -17.31 8.99
CA VAL A 29 -5.08 -18.34 8.56
C VAL A 29 -3.93 -18.51 9.55
N PHE A 30 -3.55 -17.46 10.28
CA PHE A 30 -2.39 -17.51 11.19
C PHE A 30 -2.78 -17.29 12.64
N VAL A 31 -3.45 -16.18 12.97
CA VAL A 31 -3.69 -15.79 14.38
C VAL A 31 -4.58 -16.80 15.09
N ALA A 32 -5.70 -17.19 14.47
CA ALA A 32 -6.62 -18.15 15.05
C ALA A 32 -5.94 -19.53 15.24
N PRO A 33 -5.36 -20.18 14.21
CA PRO A 33 -4.65 -21.44 14.37
C PRO A 33 -3.52 -21.41 15.40
N PHE A 34 -2.72 -20.34 15.41
CA PHE A 34 -1.61 -20.20 16.36
C PHE A 34 -2.13 -20.11 17.80
N SER A 35 -3.10 -19.24 18.07
CA SER A 35 -3.65 -19.06 19.42
C SER A 35 -4.33 -20.32 19.95
N TYR A 36 -5.04 -21.03 19.09
CA TYR A 36 -5.76 -22.24 19.47
C TYR A 36 -4.79 -23.39 19.75
N SER A 37 -3.77 -23.55 18.92
CA SER A 37 -2.71 -24.56 19.13
C SER A 37 -1.91 -24.28 20.41
N ALA A 38 -1.62 -23.00 20.69
CA ALA A 38 -0.96 -22.60 21.94
C ALA A 38 -1.82 -22.94 23.16
N PHE A 39 -3.13 -22.70 23.07
CA PHE A 39 -4.07 -23.08 24.12
C PHE A 39 -4.11 -24.60 24.32
N GLN A 40 -4.27 -25.39 23.25
CA GLN A 40 -4.31 -26.85 23.32
C GLN A 40 -3.01 -27.47 23.85
N ALA A 41 -1.87 -26.81 23.61
CA ALA A 41 -0.58 -27.25 24.11
C ALA A 41 -0.29 -26.86 25.56
N THR A 42 -1.17 -26.07 26.19
CA THR A 42 -1.01 -25.60 27.57
C THR A 42 -1.83 -26.47 28.51
N ASN A 43 -1.15 -27.13 29.45
CA ASN A 43 -1.82 -27.94 30.48
C ASN A 43 -2.36 -27.05 31.62
N ASP A 44 -3.19 -27.62 32.51
CA ASP A 44 -3.80 -26.91 33.66
C ASP A 44 -2.80 -26.20 34.59
N ALA A 45 -1.55 -26.66 34.61
CA ALA A 45 -0.45 -26.05 35.36
C ALA A 45 0.25 -24.89 34.61
N GLY A 46 -0.26 -24.46 33.45
CA GLY A 46 0.31 -23.38 32.62
C GLY A 46 1.59 -23.77 31.86
N LYS A 47 1.95 -25.07 31.85
CA LYS A 47 3.12 -25.56 31.12
C LYS A 47 2.76 -25.84 29.66
N VAL A 48 3.56 -25.29 28.75
CA VAL A 48 3.39 -25.45 27.30
C VAL A 48 4.26 -26.61 26.80
N SER A 49 3.65 -27.56 26.09
CA SER A 49 4.38 -28.64 25.40
C SER A 49 4.65 -28.29 23.95
N MET A 50 5.93 -28.16 23.58
CA MET A 50 6.31 -27.79 22.21
C MET A 50 5.94 -28.87 21.18
N SER A 51 5.95 -30.16 21.55
CA SER A 51 5.57 -31.23 20.63
C SER A 51 4.08 -31.14 20.27
N ILE A 52 3.22 -31.05 21.29
CA ILE A 52 1.77 -30.92 21.12
C ILE A 52 1.45 -29.63 20.34
N PHE A 53 2.16 -28.53 20.65
CA PHE A 53 1.99 -27.28 19.94
C PHE A 53 2.24 -27.43 18.44
N MET A 54 3.34 -28.06 18.03
CA MET A 54 3.69 -28.21 16.61
C MET A 54 2.70 -29.12 15.87
N ASP A 55 2.29 -30.22 16.50
CA ASP A 55 1.31 -31.15 15.92
C ASP A 55 -0.04 -30.46 15.71
N GLN A 56 -0.52 -29.75 16.73
CA GLN A 56 -1.79 -29.02 16.66
C GLN A 56 -1.70 -27.81 15.72
N LEU A 57 -0.55 -27.13 15.65
CA LEU A 57 -0.36 -26.00 14.75
C LEU A 57 -0.53 -26.42 13.29
N MET A 58 0.06 -27.56 12.90
CA MET A 58 -0.11 -28.09 11.54
C MET A 58 -1.57 -28.47 11.24
N ALA A 59 -2.25 -29.11 12.19
CA ALA A 59 -3.66 -29.49 12.05
C ALA A 59 -4.59 -28.26 11.95
N ASN A 60 -4.35 -27.24 12.76
CA ASN A 60 -5.17 -26.05 12.82
C ASN A 60 -4.90 -25.08 11.66
N ILE A 61 -3.66 -25.02 11.14
CA ILE A 61 -3.33 -24.25 9.92
C ILE A 61 -4.02 -24.84 8.70
N THR A 62 -4.09 -26.18 8.60
CA THR A 62 -4.77 -26.83 7.47
C THR A 62 -6.29 -26.69 7.54
N ASN A 63 -6.86 -26.50 8.75
CA ASN A 63 -8.29 -26.33 8.98
C ASN A 63 -8.60 -25.06 9.79
N PRO A 64 -8.36 -23.87 9.23
CA PRO A 64 -8.39 -22.62 9.99
C PRO A 64 -9.79 -22.24 10.51
N PHE A 65 -10.86 -22.60 9.80
CA PHE A 65 -12.23 -22.37 10.26
C PHE A 65 -12.61 -23.29 11.43
N ALA A 66 -12.11 -24.55 11.43
CA ALA A 66 -12.31 -25.46 12.55
C ALA A 66 -11.54 -24.98 13.78
N ALA A 67 -10.32 -24.49 13.59
CA ALA A 67 -9.55 -23.85 14.67
C ALA A 67 -10.30 -22.63 15.24
N LEU A 68 -10.89 -21.81 14.37
CA LEU A 68 -11.67 -20.64 14.78
C LEU A 68 -12.93 -21.03 15.57
N ALA A 69 -13.66 -22.06 15.14
CA ALA A 69 -14.79 -22.60 15.90
C ALA A 69 -14.33 -23.15 17.27
N GLY A 70 -13.24 -23.92 17.27
CA GLY A 70 -12.66 -24.50 18.48
C GLY A 70 -12.26 -23.47 19.54
N ILE A 71 -11.86 -22.26 19.13
CA ILE A 71 -11.58 -21.15 20.07
C ILE A 71 -12.81 -20.80 20.91
N PHE A 72 -13.99 -20.74 20.28
CA PHE A 72 -15.24 -20.39 20.96
C PHE A 72 -15.79 -21.55 21.78
N GLU A 73 -15.68 -22.78 21.27
CA GLU A 73 -16.20 -23.97 21.93
C GLU A 73 -15.38 -24.38 23.15
N GLN A 74 -14.04 -24.29 23.07
CA GLN A 74 -13.14 -24.76 24.14
C GLN A 74 -12.70 -23.65 25.10
N GLY A 75 -13.25 -22.44 24.97
CA GLY A 75 -12.94 -21.33 25.88
C GLY A 75 -11.57 -20.68 25.66
N ALA A 76 -10.92 -20.86 24.51
CA ALA A 76 -9.62 -20.28 24.19
C ALA A 76 -9.66 -18.78 23.83
N ILE A 77 -10.84 -18.14 23.96
CA ILE A 77 -11.13 -16.76 23.53
C ILE A 77 -10.12 -15.76 24.08
N HIS A 78 -9.72 -15.90 25.36
CA HIS A 78 -8.78 -14.97 25.98
C HIS A 78 -7.40 -14.99 25.28
N ASN A 79 -6.88 -16.18 24.98
CA ASN A 79 -5.60 -16.35 24.27
C ASN A 79 -5.69 -15.77 22.85
N PHE A 80 -6.81 -16.02 22.17
CA PHE A 80 -7.06 -15.47 20.84
C PHE A 80 -7.09 -13.94 20.84
N ILE A 81 -7.88 -13.31 21.73
CA ILE A 81 -7.98 -11.84 21.79
C ILE A 81 -6.64 -11.20 22.15
N SER A 82 -5.91 -11.79 23.11
CA SER A 82 -4.58 -11.29 23.51
C SER A 82 -3.61 -11.27 22.33
N LEU A 83 -3.52 -12.40 21.59
CA LEU A 83 -2.66 -12.49 20.41
C LEU A 83 -3.16 -11.58 19.27
N LEU A 84 -4.47 -11.50 19.06
CA LEU A 84 -5.10 -10.66 18.05
C LEU A 84 -4.78 -9.18 18.25
N LEU A 85 -4.83 -8.69 19.50
CA LEU A 85 -4.48 -7.31 19.83
C LEU A 85 -3.00 -7.03 19.52
N GLY A 86 -2.10 -7.89 19.99
CA GLY A 86 -0.66 -7.75 19.73
C GLY A 86 -0.35 -7.77 18.23
N PHE A 87 -0.90 -8.73 17.49
CA PHE A 87 -0.78 -8.83 16.04
C PHE A 87 -1.31 -7.58 15.33
N THR A 88 -2.49 -7.10 15.71
CA THR A 88 -3.13 -5.94 15.08
C THR A 88 -2.31 -4.67 15.28
N VAL A 89 -1.74 -4.45 16.46
CA VAL A 89 -0.86 -3.30 16.72
C VAL A 89 0.36 -3.34 15.80
N VAL A 90 1.05 -4.47 15.74
CA VAL A 90 2.24 -4.62 14.87
C VAL A 90 1.87 -4.44 13.39
N TYR A 91 0.77 -5.04 12.97
CA TYR A 91 0.28 -4.94 11.60
C TYR A 91 -0.02 -3.48 11.21
N LEU A 92 -0.71 -2.73 12.08
CA LEU A 92 -1.01 -1.32 11.86
C LEU A 92 0.26 -0.47 11.78
N VAL A 93 1.26 -0.72 12.63
CA VAL A 93 2.55 -0.01 12.56
C VAL A 93 3.21 -0.20 11.19
N ILE A 94 3.30 -1.44 10.71
CA ILE A 94 3.88 -1.76 9.40
C ILE A 94 3.08 -1.09 8.28
N PHE A 95 1.75 -1.16 8.36
CA PHE A 95 0.85 -0.53 7.39
C PHE A 95 1.04 1.00 7.33
N PHE A 96 1.10 1.68 8.47
CA PHE A 96 1.31 3.13 8.51
C PHE A 96 2.71 3.53 8.02
N ILE A 97 3.75 2.73 8.28
CA ILE A 97 5.08 2.94 7.69
C ILE A 97 4.99 2.81 6.15
N GLY A 98 4.28 1.81 5.65
CA GLY A 98 4.02 1.64 4.22
C GLY A 98 3.29 2.84 3.61
N LEU A 99 2.24 3.35 4.27
CA LEU A 99 1.51 4.55 3.86
C LEU A 99 2.41 5.79 3.84
N ALA A 100 3.23 5.99 4.89
CA ALA A 100 4.15 7.12 4.97
C ALA A 100 5.19 7.08 3.83
N LYS A 101 5.70 5.90 3.48
CA LYS A 101 6.61 5.71 2.34
C LYS A 101 5.91 5.88 0.98
N ALA A 102 4.63 5.53 0.88
CA ALA A 102 3.83 5.66 -0.33
C ALA A 102 3.31 7.10 -0.57
N ALA A 103 3.44 8.00 0.40
CA ALA A 103 2.98 9.38 0.28
C ALA A 103 3.69 10.11 -0.88
N PRO A 104 2.96 10.94 -1.65
CA PRO A 104 3.52 11.64 -2.79
C PRO A 104 4.60 12.64 -2.35
N LYS A 105 5.84 12.44 -2.85
CA LYS A 105 6.99 13.29 -2.54
C LYS A 105 6.87 14.70 -3.15
N SER A 106 6.12 14.85 -4.24
CA SER A 106 5.85 16.12 -4.92
C SER A 106 4.34 16.30 -5.19
N ARG A 107 3.89 17.55 -5.33
CA ARG A 107 2.48 17.91 -5.61
C ARG A 107 2.02 17.44 -7.00
N TYR A 108 2.96 17.34 -7.93
CA TYR A 108 2.71 17.10 -9.35
C TYR A 108 2.92 15.65 -9.78
N ARG A 109 3.22 14.76 -8.83
CA ARG A 109 3.38 13.33 -9.09
C ARG A 109 2.07 12.78 -9.66
N ASP A 110 2.14 12.17 -10.85
CA ASP A 110 1.02 11.65 -11.64
C ASP A 110 0.15 12.70 -12.35
N ILE A 111 0.44 14.00 -12.22
CA ILE A 111 -0.23 15.10 -12.95
C ILE A 111 0.56 15.48 -14.22
N GLU A 112 1.88 15.30 -14.22
CA GLU A 112 2.78 15.78 -15.28
C GLU A 112 3.07 14.79 -16.43
N HIS A 113 2.42 13.63 -16.47
CA HIS A 113 2.57 12.71 -17.63
C HIS A 113 1.82 13.20 -18.90
N GLY A 114 1.55 14.50 -18.99
CA GLY A 114 0.94 15.16 -20.15
C GLY A 114 2.01 15.72 -21.09
N SER A 115 2.08 15.19 -22.31
CA SER A 115 2.95 15.58 -23.44
C SER A 115 4.46 15.32 -23.32
N SER A 116 5.05 15.34 -22.12
CA SER A 116 6.50 15.11 -21.92
C SER A 116 6.93 13.73 -22.46
N ASP A 117 6.22 12.66 -22.07
CA ASP A 117 6.51 11.28 -22.52
C ASP A 117 6.34 11.09 -24.05
N TRP A 118 5.53 11.92 -24.71
CA TRP A 118 5.31 11.87 -26.17
C TRP A 118 6.38 12.63 -26.95
N SER A 119 7.06 13.58 -26.32
CA SER A 119 8.09 14.41 -26.95
C SER A 119 9.42 13.68 -27.18
N GLN A 120 9.62 12.52 -26.54
CA GLN A 120 10.87 11.73 -26.70
C GLN A 120 11.00 11.04 -28.07
N ARG A 121 9.93 10.96 -28.88
CA ARG A 121 9.93 10.30 -30.20
C ARG A 121 9.26 11.10 -31.33
N GLY A 122 8.80 12.31 -31.06
CA GLY A 122 8.36 13.26 -32.09
C GLY A 122 9.57 14.01 -32.68
N GLU A 123 9.35 14.92 -33.64
CA GLU A 123 10.37 15.91 -33.97
C GLU A 123 10.61 16.80 -32.75
N GLN A 124 11.56 16.39 -31.91
CA GLN A 124 12.05 17.20 -30.82
C GLN A 124 12.91 18.29 -31.44
N TYR A 125 12.48 19.55 -31.30
CA TYR A 125 13.35 20.66 -31.64
C TYR A 125 14.63 20.50 -30.82
N GLN A 126 15.74 20.31 -31.53
CA GLN A 126 17.07 20.06 -30.98
C GLN A 126 17.30 20.98 -29.78
N ILE A 127 17.65 20.38 -28.64
CA ILE A 127 17.78 21.03 -27.32
C ILE A 127 18.42 22.41 -27.46
N LEU A 128 17.60 23.46 -27.49
CA LEU A 128 18.05 24.84 -27.45
C LEU A 128 18.08 25.29 -26.01
N SER A 129 19.12 26.04 -25.66
CA SER A 129 19.66 26.10 -24.30
C SER A 129 18.60 26.37 -23.22
N ARG A 130 18.72 25.68 -22.08
CA ARG A 130 17.92 25.88 -20.85
C ARG A 130 17.84 27.35 -20.39
N ASN A 131 18.80 28.16 -20.81
CA ASN A 131 18.97 29.56 -20.42
C ASN A 131 18.46 30.56 -21.47
N LYS A 132 18.01 30.10 -22.65
CA LYS A 132 17.51 30.94 -23.74
C LYS A 132 16.34 30.26 -24.45
N GLY A 133 15.12 30.59 -24.05
CA GLY A 133 13.88 30.12 -24.69
C GLY A 133 12.66 30.23 -23.78
N ILE A 134 11.47 30.05 -24.36
CA ILE A 134 10.21 29.89 -23.61
C ILE A 134 10.11 28.42 -23.19
N ILE A 135 9.88 28.16 -21.90
CA ILE A 135 9.76 26.81 -21.36
C ILE A 135 8.41 26.21 -21.79
N LEU A 136 8.44 25.09 -22.51
CA LEU A 136 7.24 24.34 -22.93
C LEU A 136 7.00 23.11 -22.03
N ALA A 137 8.07 22.41 -21.64
CA ALA A 137 8.07 21.30 -20.68
C ALA A 137 9.45 21.18 -19.99
N GLU A 138 9.61 20.27 -19.02
CA GLU A 138 10.83 20.12 -18.18
C GLU A 138 12.15 20.09 -18.99
N ASP A 139 12.11 19.51 -20.20
CA ASP A 139 13.25 19.43 -21.12
C ASP A 139 12.98 19.99 -22.54
N ASN A 140 11.89 20.74 -22.74
CA ASN A 140 11.53 21.29 -24.05
C ASN A 140 11.42 22.81 -24.01
N TYR A 141 12.16 23.49 -24.90
CA TYR A 141 12.32 24.93 -24.94
C TYR A 141 12.05 25.47 -26.36
N LEU A 142 11.32 26.58 -26.47
CA LEU A 142 11.09 27.27 -27.75
C LEU A 142 12.07 28.44 -27.91
N PRO A 143 12.82 28.54 -29.02
CA PRO A 143 13.71 29.66 -29.29
C PRO A 143 12.92 30.97 -29.49
N LEU A 144 13.45 32.06 -28.93
CA LEU A 144 12.87 33.41 -29.04
C LEU A 144 13.10 34.05 -30.42
N ASP A 145 14.07 33.55 -31.17
CA ASP A 145 14.63 34.14 -32.39
C ASP A 145 14.30 33.35 -33.67
N LYS A 146 13.27 32.48 -33.63
CA LYS A 146 12.89 31.69 -34.80
C LYS A 146 12.24 32.57 -35.88
N ARG A 147 12.84 32.63 -37.06
CA ARG A 147 12.24 33.23 -38.26
C ARG A 147 11.37 32.18 -38.99
N GLY A 148 10.07 32.44 -39.14
CA GLY A 148 9.12 31.54 -39.83
C GLY A 148 7.76 31.48 -39.12
N ASN A 149 6.86 30.59 -39.56
CA ASN A 149 5.58 30.36 -38.88
C ASN A 149 5.82 29.70 -37.50
N VAL A 150 5.66 30.48 -36.43
CA VAL A 150 5.89 30.10 -35.02
C VAL A 150 4.61 29.67 -34.31
N ASN A 151 3.57 29.26 -35.04
CA ASN A 151 2.36 28.72 -34.43
C ASN A 151 2.68 27.42 -33.69
N VAL A 152 2.86 27.53 -32.37
CA VAL A 152 2.98 26.40 -31.46
C VAL A 152 1.60 26.07 -30.93
N LEU A 153 1.08 24.89 -31.29
CA LEU A 153 -0.16 24.39 -30.71
C LEU A 153 0.16 23.76 -29.35
N VAL A 154 -0.10 24.49 -28.28
CA VAL A 154 -0.07 23.95 -26.92
C VAL A 154 -1.40 23.24 -26.66
N VAL A 155 -1.42 21.91 -26.83
CA VAL A 155 -2.62 21.11 -26.53
C VAL A 155 -2.70 20.86 -25.03
N GLY A 156 -3.38 21.75 -24.31
CA GLY A 156 -3.77 21.52 -22.93
C GLY A 156 -4.92 20.50 -22.85
N ARG A 157 -4.71 19.36 -22.20
CA ARG A 157 -5.75 18.35 -22.03
C ARG A 157 -6.53 18.62 -20.74
N PHE A 158 -7.68 19.30 -20.86
CA PHE A 158 -8.64 19.41 -19.76
C PHE A 158 -9.48 18.14 -19.70
N TRP A 159 -9.26 17.30 -18.69
CA TRP A 159 -10.17 16.20 -18.36
C TRP A 159 -11.25 16.74 -17.43
N PHE A 160 -12.48 16.82 -17.92
CA PHE A 160 -13.66 16.86 -17.06
C PHE A 160 -13.96 15.42 -16.62
N TRP A 161 -14.12 15.24 -15.31
CA TRP A 161 -14.58 14.01 -14.67
C TRP A 161 -16.02 14.22 -14.22
#